data_AF-A0A967NDE4-F1
#
_entry.id   AF-A0A967NDE4-F1
#
_cell.length_a   1.000
_cell.length_b   1.000
_cell.length_c   1.000
_cell.angle_alpha   90.00
_cell.angle_beta   90.00
_cell.angle_gamma   90.00
#
_symmetry.space_group_name_H-M   'P 1'
#
loop_
_entity.id
_entity.type
_entity.pdbx_description
1 polymer ?
#
loop_
_entity_poly.entity_id
_entity_poly.type
_entity_poly.pdbx_seq_one_letter_code
_entity_poly.pdbx_strand_id
1 'polypeptide(L)'
;AALASFTAGEAPFKEKDLYVFCGKDGIMSAHGANPSLVGQDTMPLKDKAGKAFVQEMYGVATEGEFKLVEYMWPRPGSEEPVQKVSYVTKVAGQMCGVGYYQ
;
A
#
# COMPACT_ATOMS: atom_id res chain seq x y z
N ALA A 1 -2.56 -10.20 14.67
CA ALA A 1 -1.19 -10.75 14.56
C ALA A 1 -0.50 -10.27 13.28
N ALA A 2 -0.93 -10.69 12.08
CA ALA A 2 -0.23 -10.34 10.81
C ALA A 2 -0.16 -8.83 10.48
N LEU A 3 -1.29 -8.09 10.51
CA LEU A 3 -1.33 -6.66 10.19
C LEU A 3 -0.43 -5.80 11.10
N ALA A 4 -0.33 -6.16 12.37
CA ALA A 4 0.57 -5.52 13.32
C ALA A 4 2.04 -5.78 12.94
N SER A 5 2.41 -7.02 12.60
CA SER A 5 3.75 -7.36 12.11
C SER A 5 4.10 -6.64 10.81
N PHE A 6 3.14 -6.48 9.89
CA PHE A 6 3.34 -5.70 8.66
C PHE A 6 3.63 -4.23 8.97
N THR A 7 2.91 -3.65 9.94
CA THR A 7 3.09 -2.26 10.36
C THR A 7 4.40 -2.03 11.11
N ALA A 8 4.81 -2.99 11.95
CA ALA A 8 6.10 -2.96 12.63
C ALA A 8 7.27 -2.91 11.63
N GLY A 9 7.06 -3.40 10.40
CA GLY A 9 8.07 -3.33 9.34
C GLY A 9 9.31 -4.17 9.68
N GLU A 10 9.12 -5.27 10.38
CA GLU A 10 10.18 -6.23 10.70
C GLU A 10 10.32 -7.24 9.56
N ALA A 11 11.51 -7.85 9.45
CA ALA A 11 11.74 -8.94 8.51
C ALA A 11 10.76 -10.11 8.78
N PRO A 12 10.19 -10.76 7.75
CA PRO A 12 10.48 -10.59 6.32
C PRO A 12 9.56 -9.57 5.61
N PHE A 13 8.77 -8.77 6.33
CA PHE A 13 7.70 -7.94 5.75
C PHE A 13 8.15 -6.54 5.33
N LYS A 14 9.42 -6.23 5.57
CA LYS A 14 10.09 -5.04 5.07
C LYS A 14 11.54 -5.34 4.72
N GLU A 15 11.95 -4.94 3.53
CA GLU A 15 13.35 -4.95 3.11
C GLU A 15 13.64 -3.68 2.31
N LYS A 16 14.50 -2.82 2.84
CA LYS A 16 14.78 -1.48 2.27
C LYS A 16 13.46 -0.72 2.03
N ASP A 17 13.15 -0.45 0.76
CA ASP A 17 11.97 0.30 0.32
C ASP A 17 10.76 -0.60 0.04
N LEU A 18 10.93 -1.93 0.09
CA LEU A 18 9.84 -2.89 -0.02
C LEU A 18 9.16 -3.03 1.33
N TYR A 19 7.86 -2.78 1.38
CA TYR A 19 7.06 -2.91 2.59
C TYR A 19 5.63 -3.31 2.26
N VAL A 20 5.01 -4.06 3.16
CA VAL A 20 3.60 -4.43 3.04
C VAL A 20 2.70 -3.26 3.47
N PHE A 21 1.63 -3.05 2.73
CA PHE A 21 0.49 -2.22 3.15
C PHE A 21 -0.81 -3.01 2.96
N CYS A 22 -1.80 -2.75 3.81
CA CYS A 22 -3.12 -3.37 3.72
C CYS A 22 -4.20 -2.37 4.13
N GLY A 23 -5.39 -2.47 3.54
CA GLY A 23 -6.58 -1.74 3.96
C GLY A 23 -7.85 -2.57 3.88
N LYS A 24 -8.84 -2.17 4.67
CA LYS A 24 -10.19 -2.73 4.67
C LYS A 24 -11.19 -1.62 4.41
N ASP A 25 -12.01 -1.79 3.38
CA ASP A 25 -13.06 -0.82 3.03
C ASP A 25 -12.54 0.62 2.89
N GLY A 26 -11.32 0.79 2.36
CA GLY A 26 -10.66 2.09 2.21
C GLY A 26 -9.87 2.57 3.42
N ILE A 27 -10.08 1.98 4.60
CA ILE A 27 -9.36 2.31 5.83
C ILE A 27 -8.04 1.54 5.89
N MET A 28 -6.93 2.26 6.03
CA MET A 28 -5.61 1.65 6.15
C MET A 28 -5.52 0.81 7.42
N SER A 29 -5.18 -0.46 7.26
CA SER A 29 -5.08 -1.46 8.33
C SER A 29 -3.64 -1.82 8.68
N ALA A 30 -2.70 -1.65 7.74
CA ALA A 30 -1.27 -1.80 7.98
C ALA A 30 -0.44 -0.99 6.97
N HIS A 31 0.68 -0.41 7.41
CA HIS A 31 1.61 0.26 6.49
C HIS A 31 3.06 0.24 7.02
N GLY A 32 3.90 -0.66 6.48
CA GLY A 32 5.25 -0.94 7.01
C GLY A 32 6.30 0.18 6.88
N ALA A 33 6.01 1.25 6.14
CA ALA A 33 6.89 2.44 6.05
C ALA A 33 6.32 3.69 6.73
N ASN A 34 5.02 3.72 7.03
CA ASN A 34 4.34 4.91 7.55
C ASN A 34 3.15 4.49 8.43
N PRO A 35 3.43 4.09 9.69
CA PRO A 35 2.39 3.65 10.62
C PRO A 35 1.32 4.70 10.92
N SER A 36 1.61 6.00 10.72
CA SER A 36 0.65 7.09 10.96
C SER A 36 -0.57 7.04 10.05
N LEU A 37 -0.49 6.33 8.91
CA LEU A 37 -1.63 6.15 8.02
C LEU A 37 -2.64 5.13 8.55
N VAL A 38 -2.25 4.24 9.48
CA VAL A 38 -3.15 3.21 10.00
C VAL A 38 -4.34 3.87 10.70
N GLY A 39 -5.55 3.43 10.34
CA GLY A 39 -6.83 3.98 10.80
C GLY A 39 -7.37 5.14 9.97
N GLN A 40 -6.61 5.67 9.00
CA GLN A 40 -7.07 6.74 8.13
C GLN A 40 -7.85 6.21 6.92
N ASP A 41 -8.85 6.97 6.48
CA ASP A 41 -9.49 6.75 5.20
C ASP A 41 -8.56 7.19 4.06
N THR A 42 -8.24 6.24 3.19
CA THR A 42 -7.31 6.43 2.08
C THR A 42 -8.00 6.50 0.72
N MET A 43 -9.31 6.28 0.65
CA MET A 43 -10.08 6.38 -0.60
C MET A 43 -10.02 7.76 -1.27
N PRO A 44 -9.93 8.88 -0.54
CA PRO A 44 -9.79 10.20 -1.15
C PRO A 44 -8.37 10.49 -1.69
N LEU A 45 -7.37 9.66 -1.39
CA LEU A 45 -5.99 9.92 -1.78
C LEU A 45 -5.85 9.96 -3.30
N LYS A 46 -5.13 10.98 -3.75
CA LYS A 46 -4.67 11.12 -5.11
C LYS A 46 -3.17 11.30 -5.10
N ASP A 47 -2.51 10.76 -6.10
CA ASP A 47 -1.08 10.98 -6.28
C ASP A 47 -0.80 12.39 -6.83
N LYS A 48 0.49 12.72 -7.01
CA LYS A 48 0.92 14.03 -7.53
C LYS A 48 0.35 14.36 -8.92
N ALA A 49 0.00 13.36 -9.72
CA ALA A 49 -0.60 13.51 -11.05
C ALA A 49 -2.14 13.57 -11.00
N GLY A 50 -2.75 13.48 -9.82
CA GLY A 50 -4.20 13.49 -9.62
C GLY A 50 -4.86 12.12 -9.76
N LYS A 51 -4.08 11.03 -9.88
CA LYS A 51 -4.61 9.67 -10.00
C LYS A 51 -5.14 9.16 -8.66
N ALA A 52 -6.40 8.72 -8.63
CA ALA A 52 -7.03 8.10 -7.46
C ALA A 52 -6.57 6.64 -7.27
N PHE A 53 -5.28 6.46 -6.96
CA PHE A 53 -4.62 5.15 -6.99
C PHE A 53 -5.20 4.14 -5.99
N VAL A 54 -5.65 4.57 -4.81
CA VAL A 54 -6.28 3.67 -3.82
C VAL A 54 -7.58 3.10 -4.38
N GLN A 55 -8.41 3.94 -5.01
CA GLN A 55 -9.65 3.48 -5.64
C GLN A 55 -9.38 2.45 -6.75
N GLU A 56 -8.35 2.71 -7.57
CA GLU A 56 -7.90 1.76 -8.59
C GLU A 56 -7.45 0.44 -7.98
N MET A 57 -6.63 0.46 -6.92
CA MET A 57 -6.19 -0.76 -6.22
C MET A 57 -7.37 -1.60 -5.73
N TYR A 58 -8.37 -0.99 -5.08
CA TYR A 58 -9.57 -1.72 -4.64
C TYR A 58 -10.41 -2.24 -5.81
N GLY A 59 -10.46 -1.49 -6.92
CA GLY A 59 -11.17 -1.87 -8.14
C GLY A 59 -10.55 -3.06 -8.87
N VAL A 60 -9.21 -3.11 -8.95
CA VAL A 60 -8.51 -4.18 -9.68
C VAL A 60 -8.16 -5.38 -8.81
N ALA A 61 -8.00 -5.21 -7.49
CA ALA A 61 -7.57 -6.30 -6.64
C ALA A 61 -8.60 -7.44 -6.60
N THR A 62 -8.11 -8.65 -6.84
CA THR A 62 -8.90 -9.89 -6.90
C THR A 62 -8.32 -10.88 -5.89
N GLU A 63 -9.19 -11.68 -5.27
CA GLU A 63 -8.75 -12.63 -4.24
C GLU A 63 -7.88 -13.74 -4.86
N GLY A 64 -6.71 -13.96 -4.27
CA GLY A 64 -5.75 -14.97 -4.75
C GLY A 64 -4.97 -14.61 -6.02
N GLU A 65 -5.23 -13.45 -6.64
CA GLU A 65 -4.51 -12.96 -7.81
C GLU A 65 -3.75 -11.67 -7.49
N PHE A 66 -2.60 -11.50 -8.14
CA PHE A 66 -1.82 -10.26 -8.06
C PHE A 66 -2.06 -9.41 -9.31
N LYS A 67 -2.40 -8.14 -9.11
CA LYS A 67 -2.50 -7.11 -10.15
C LYS A 67 -1.49 -6.01 -9.91
N LEU A 68 -1.07 -5.33 -10.97
CA LEU A 68 -0.15 -4.20 -10.89
C LEU A 68 -0.93 -2.89 -10.88
N VAL A 69 -0.53 -1.98 -9.99
CA VAL A 69 -1.00 -0.59 -9.98
C VAL A 69 0.19 0.34 -9.88
N GLU A 70 0.25 1.29 -10.80
CA GLU A 70 1.29 2.30 -10.92
C GLU A 70 0.81 3.66 -10.41
N TYR A 71 1.61 4.35 -9.60
CA TYR A 71 1.24 5.64 -9.00
C TYR A 71 2.47 6.37 -8.46
N MET A 72 2.33 7.66 -8.20
CA MET A 72 3.39 8.45 -7.56
C MET A 72 3.29 8.37 -6.03
N TRP A 73 4.36 7.95 -5.36
CA TRP A 73 4.43 7.87 -3.90
C TRP A 73 5.84 8.15 -3.39
N PRO A 74 6.01 8.81 -2.23
CA PRO A 74 7.33 9.02 -1.66
C PRO A 74 7.98 7.71 -1.20
N ARG A 75 9.32 7.66 -1.29
CA ARG A 75 10.12 6.62 -0.64
C ARG A 75 10.07 6.77 0.88
N PRO A 76 10.30 5.70 1.67
CA PRO A 76 10.41 5.83 3.11
C PRO A 76 11.49 6.86 3.50
N GLY A 77 11.13 7.85 4.32
CA GLY A 77 12.05 8.91 4.74
C GLY A 77 12.24 10.07 3.75
N SER A 78 11.53 10.08 2.61
CA SER A 78 11.47 11.20 1.68
C SER A 78 10.05 11.76 1.61
N GLU A 79 9.93 13.03 1.19
CA GLU A 79 8.65 13.66 0.86
C GLU A 79 8.43 13.76 -0.66
N GLU A 80 9.48 13.57 -1.46
CA GLU A 80 9.41 13.67 -2.91
C GLU A 80 8.74 12.42 -3.51
N PRO A 81 7.57 12.56 -4.18
CA PRO A 81 6.91 11.43 -4.81
C PRO A 81 7.67 10.98 -6.04
N VAL A 82 7.92 9.68 -6.14
CA VAL A 82 8.50 9.03 -7.32
C VAL A 82 7.57 7.93 -7.82
N GLN A 83 7.81 7.44 -9.04
CA GLN A 83 6.99 6.39 -9.62
C GLN A 83 7.14 5.09 -8.81
N LYS A 84 6.01 4.52 -8.38
CA LYS A 84 5.94 3.27 -7.66
C LYS A 84 5.01 2.30 -8.39
N VAL A 85 5.44 1.04 -8.47
CA VAL A 85 4.67 -0.07 -9.01
C VAL A 85 4.35 -1.02 -7.86
N SER A 86 3.07 -1.26 -7.58
CA SER A 86 2.65 -2.18 -6.51
C SER A 86 1.90 -3.39 -7.05
N TYR A 87 2.26 -4.56 -6.56
CA TYR A 87 1.47 -5.77 -6.64
C TYR A 87 0.39 -5.72 -5.56
N VAL A 88 -0.87 -5.78 -5.97
CA VAL A 88 -2.03 -5.76 -5.08
C VAL A 88 -2.88 -7.01 -5.25
N THR A 89 -3.44 -7.49 -4.14
CA THR A 89 -4.33 -8.64 -4.07
C THR A 89 -5.42 -8.42 -3.03
N LYS A 90 -6.47 -9.25 -3.07
CA LYS A 90 -7.41 -9.37 -1.95
C LYS A 90 -7.14 -10.63 -1.16
N VAL A 91 -7.20 -10.53 0.17
CA VAL A 91 -7.08 -11.67 1.07
C VAL A 91 -7.79 -11.37 2.38
N ALA A 92 -8.68 -12.27 2.82
CA ALA A 92 -9.40 -12.13 4.09
C ALA A 92 -10.09 -10.76 4.28
N GLY A 93 -10.68 -10.24 3.19
CA GLY A 93 -11.35 -8.93 3.17
C GLY A 93 -10.41 -7.72 3.23
N GLN A 94 -9.10 -7.92 3.13
CA GLN A 94 -8.11 -6.86 2.96
C GLN A 94 -7.77 -6.68 1.49
N MET A 95 -7.55 -5.44 1.05
CA MET A 95 -6.69 -5.15 -0.10
C MET A 95 -5.27 -4.97 0.44
N CYS A 96 -4.36 -5.84 0.05
CA CYS A 96 -2.96 -5.77 0.47
C CYS A 96 -2.04 -5.64 -0.73
N GLY A 97 -0.87 -5.03 -0.53
CA GLY A 97 0.14 -4.96 -1.56
C GLY A 97 1.55 -4.71 -1.06
N VAL A 98 2.49 -4.90 -1.98
CA VAL A 98 3.90 -4.55 -1.86
C VAL A 98 4.34 -3.97 -3.20
N GLY A 99 5.25 -3.01 -3.18
CA GLY A 99 5.69 -2.36 -4.41
C GLY A 99 7.12 -1.89 -4.36
N TYR A 100 7.69 -1.72 -5.53
CA TYR A 100 9.02 -1.19 -5.75
C TYR A 100 8.91 0.19 -6.42
N TYR A 101 9.94 1.00 -6.20
CA TYR A 101 10.05 2.32 -6.80
C TYR A 101 10.95 2.23 -8.03
N GLN A 102 10.57 2.93 -9.10
CA GLN A 102 11.41 3.10 -10.29
C GLN A 102 12.48 4.18 -10.06
#